data_AF-A4NXJ1-F1
#
_entry.id   AF-A4NXJ1-F1
#
_cell.length_a   1.000
_cell.length_b   1.000
_cell.length_c   1.000
_cell.angle_alpha   90.00
_cell.angle_beta   90.00
_cell.angle_gamma   90.00
#
_symmetry.space_group_name_H-M   'P 1'
#
loop_
_entity.id
_entity.type
_entity.pdbx_description
1 polymer ?
#
loop_
_entity_poly.entity_id
_entity_poly.type
_entity_poly.pdbx_seq_one_letter_code
_entity_poly.pdbx_strand_id
1 'polypeptide(L)'
;MNELGYCSGIENYSRYLSGRNEGEPPPTLFDYMPSDAILIIDESHVTVPQIGGMYRGDRSRKETLVEYGFRLPSALDNRPLRFEEFERLAPQTIYVSATPGPYELEKSGSEIIDQVVRPTGLLDPLIEIRPVSIQVDDLLSEARQRADKK
;
A
#
# COMPACT_ATOMS: atom_id res chain seq x y z
N MET A 1 -7.93 -41.31 -2.95
CA MET A 1 -7.04 -40.18 -3.30
C MET A 1 -7.32 -38.97 -2.38
N ASN A 2 -7.40 -39.23 -1.06
CA ASN A 2 -7.47 -38.22 0.02
C ASN A 2 -6.07 -38.06 0.66
N GLU A 3 -5.00 -38.15 -0.14
CA GLU A 3 -3.70 -38.61 0.38
C GLU A 3 -2.63 -37.54 0.57
N LEU A 4 -2.99 -36.26 0.58
CA LEU A 4 -2.08 -35.20 1.01
C LEU A 4 -2.87 -34.16 1.80
N GLY A 5 -2.36 -33.78 2.99
CA GLY A 5 -2.90 -32.70 3.83
C GLY A 5 -2.70 -31.30 3.24
N TYR A 6 -2.51 -31.20 1.92
CA TYR A 6 -2.35 -29.97 1.17
C TYR A 6 -2.91 -30.14 -0.25
N CYS A 7 -3.30 -29.03 -0.87
CA CYS A 7 -3.66 -28.97 -2.28
C CYS A 7 -3.19 -27.64 -2.88
N SER A 8 -3.07 -27.59 -4.22
CA SER A 8 -2.81 -26.32 -4.90
C SER A 8 -4.04 -25.42 -4.78
N GLY A 9 -3.85 -24.17 -4.35
CA GLY A 9 -4.94 -23.24 -4.14
C GLY A 9 -5.69 -23.44 -2.83
N ILE A 10 -5.07 -24.07 -1.82
CA ILE A 10 -5.68 -24.32 -0.50
C ILE A 10 -6.17 -23.02 0.18
N GLU A 11 -5.54 -21.88 -0.12
CA GLU A 11 -5.93 -20.57 0.40
C GLU A 11 -7.36 -20.16 0.01
N ASN A 12 -7.93 -20.71 -1.08
CA ASN A 12 -9.32 -20.44 -1.47
C ASN A 12 -10.35 -21.06 -0.50
N TYR A 13 -9.88 -21.91 0.43
CA TYR A 13 -10.67 -22.51 1.49
C TYR A 13 -10.35 -21.93 2.87
N SER A 14 -9.61 -20.80 2.93
CA SER A 14 -9.11 -20.21 4.18
C SER A 14 -10.22 -19.94 5.21
N ARG A 15 -11.42 -19.53 4.78
CA ARG A 15 -12.59 -19.36 5.66
C ARG A 15 -12.87 -20.61 6.49
N TYR A 16 -12.98 -21.77 5.84
CA TYR A 16 -13.28 -23.03 6.51
C TYR A 16 -12.12 -23.49 7.39
N LEU A 17 -10.88 -23.30 6.93
CA LEU A 17 -9.67 -23.71 7.66
C LEU A 17 -9.41 -22.84 8.90
N SER A 18 -9.82 -21.57 8.87
CA SER A 18 -9.65 -20.63 9.97
C SER A 18 -10.88 -20.53 10.90
N GLY A 19 -11.98 -21.23 10.58
CA GLY A 19 -13.21 -21.21 11.38
C GLY A 19 -13.94 -19.86 11.35
N ARG A 20 -13.68 -19.01 10.35
CA ARG A 20 -14.31 -17.69 10.18
C ARG A 20 -15.71 -17.81 9.55
N ASN A 21 -16.58 -16.86 9.88
CA ASN A 21 -17.88 -16.76 9.24
C ASN A 21 -17.78 -16.11 7.84
N GLU A 22 -18.83 -16.23 7.04
CA GLU A 22 -18.91 -15.55 5.75
C GLU A 22 -18.80 -14.03 5.90
N GLY A 23 -17.95 -13.41 5.08
CA GLY A 23 -17.70 -11.97 5.11
C GLY A 23 -16.73 -11.50 6.20
N GLU A 24 -16.42 -12.31 7.21
CA GLU A 24 -15.42 -11.95 8.24
C GLU A 24 -14.03 -11.72 7.62
N PRO A 25 -13.22 -10.81 8.18
CA PRO A 25 -11.86 -10.60 7.71
C PRO A 25 -11.04 -11.88 7.91
N PRO A 26 -10.22 -12.27 6.91
CA PRO A 26 -9.33 -13.41 7.06
C PRO A 26 -8.19 -13.08 8.05
N PRO A 27 -7.56 -14.10 8.65
CA PRO A 27 -6.32 -13.89 9.40
C PRO A 27 -5.25 -13.26 8.50
N THR A 28 -4.56 -12.26 9.03
CA THR A 28 -3.46 -11.54 8.37
C THR A 28 -2.23 -11.54 9.26
N LEU A 29 -1.15 -10.87 8.82
CA LEU A 29 0.03 -10.69 9.65
C LEU A 29 -0.28 -9.98 10.98
N PHE A 30 -1.27 -9.08 11.02
CA PHE A 30 -1.66 -8.37 12.24
C PHE A 30 -2.05 -9.31 13.38
N ASP A 31 -2.69 -10.44 13.08
CA ASP A 31 -3.11 -11.43 14.09
C ASP A 31 -1.93 -12.14 14.78
N TYR A 32 -0.72 -12.05 14.20
CA TYR A 32 0.50 -12.68 14.71
C TYR A 32 1.42 -11.69 15.42
N MET A 33 1.11 -10.39 15.35
CA MET A 33 1.92 -9.36 15.98
C MET A 33 1.54 -9.19 17.46
N PRO A 34 2.51 -8.86 18.34
CA PRO A 34 2.21 -8.42 19.70
C PRO A 34 1.24 -7.24 19.72
N SER A 35 0.42 -7.14 20.77
CA SER A 35 -0.55 -6.04 20.93
C SER A 35 0.08 -4.66 21.05
N ASP A 36 1.36 -4.59 21.40
CA ASP A 36 2.19 -3.39 21.54
C ASP A 36 3.12 -3.16 20.35
N ALA A 37 2.92 -3.88 19.24
CA ALA A 37 3.68 -3.64 18.02
C ALA A 37 3.44 -2.22 17.48
N ILE A 38 4.46 -1.66 16.82
CA ILE A 38 4.38 -0.39 16.09
C ILE A 38 4.33 -0.69 14.60
N LEU A 39 3.40 -0.04 13.90
CA LEU A 39 3.32 -0.07 12.45
C LEU A 39 4.03 1.14 11.86
N ILE A 40 4.91 0.92 10.87
CA ILE A 40 5.53 2.00 10.09
C ILE A 40 5.06 1.86 8.66
N ILE A 41 4.47 2.93 8.12
CA ILE A 41 4.02 2.99 6.74
C ILE A 41 4.91 3.96 5.98
N ASP A 42 5.84 3.38 5.22
CA ASP A 42 6.71 4.13 4.32
C ASP A 42 5.97 4.58 3.06
N GLU A 43 6.38 5.73 2.52
CA GLU A 43 5.70 6.46 1.45
C GLU A 43 4.17 6.48 1.63
N SER A 44 3.74 6.90 2.83
CA SER A 44 2.35 6.77 3.28
C SER A 44 1.32 7.34 2.32
N HIS A 45 1.68 8.42 1.63
CA HIS A 45 0.82 9.11 0.67
C HIS A 45 0.45 8.25 -0.55
N VAL A 46 1.23 7.20 -0.82
CA VAL A 46 0.95 6.17 -1.83
C VAL A 46 0.42 4.90 -1.17
N THR A 47 1.08 4.44 -0.09
CA THR A 47 0.77 3.16 0.54
C THR A 47 -0.63 3.13 1.18
N VAL A 48 -1.09 4.22 1.79
CA VAL A 48 -2.43 4.29 2.39
C VAL A 48 -3.53 4.16 1.33
N PRO A 49 -3.54 4.95 0.23
CA PRO A 49 -4.47 4.72 -0.88
C PRO A 49 -4.41 3.31 -1.47
N GLN A 50 -3.20 2.73 -1.56
CA GLN A 50 -3.02 1.37 -2.06
C GLN A 50 -3.77 0.36 -1.18
N ILE A 51 -3.59 0.41 0.15
CA ILE A 51 -4.30 -0.45 1.11
C ILE A 51 -5.82 -0.30 0.92
N GLY A 52 -6.31 0.92 0.76
CA GLY A 52 -7.74 1.19 0.52
C GLY A 52 -8.27 0.60 -0.80
N GLY A 53 -7.43 0.45 -1.81
CA GLY A 53 -7.77 -0.12 -3.11
C GLY A 53 -7.70 -1.65 -3.19
N MET A 54 -6.92 -2.30 -2.31
CA MET A 54 -6.62 -3.74 -2.42
C MET A 54 -7.86 -4.62 -2.42
N TYR A 55 -8.79 -4.41 -1.48
CA TYR A 55 -10.01 -5.21 -1.38
C TYR A 55 -10.83 -5.16 -2.68
N ARG A 56 -11.06 -3.98 -3.24
CA ARG A 56 -11.90 -3.80 -4.44
C ARG A 56 -11.26 -4.45 -5.66
N GLY A 57 -9.95 -4.27 -5.84
CA GLY A 57 -9.20 -4.89 -6.94
C GLY A 57 -9.22 -6.42 -6.86
N ASP A 58 -8.98 -6.98 -5.67
CA ASP A 58 -9.03 -8.42 -5.45
C ASP A 58 -10.44 -8.99 -5.63
N ARG A 59 -11.45 -8.32 -5.08
CA ARG A 59 -12.86 -8.71 -5.17
C ARG A 59 -13.32 -8.80 -6.63
N SER A 60 -13.07 -7.78 -7.44
CA SER A 60 -13.48 -7.77 -8.85
C SER A 60 -12.89 -8.96 -9.62
N ARG A 61 -11.60 -9.27 -9.43
CA ARG A 61 -10.94 -10.41 -10.06
C ARG A 61 -11.52 -11.75 -9.59
N LYS A 62 -11.80 -11.90 -8.29
CA LYS A 62 -12.32 -13.15 -7.73
C LYS A 62 -13.80 -13.37 -8.07
N GLU A 63 -14.60 -12.31 -8.16
CA GLU A 63 -16.01 -12.40 -8.56
C GLU A 63 -16.15 -13.03 -9.94
N THR A 64 -15.31 -12.64 -10.91
CA THR A 64 -15.26 -13.27 -12.23
C THR A 64 -15.00 -14.78 -12.13
N LEU A 65 -14.05 -15.22 -11.29
CA LEU A 65 -13.75 -16.65 -11.12
C LEU A 65 -14.92 -17.43 -10.52
N VAL A 66 -15.68 -16.81 -9.63
CA VAL A 66 -16.88 -17.42 -9.02
C VAL A 66 -18.03 -17.48 -10.02
N GLU A 67 -18.27 -16.38 -10.76
CA GLU A 67 -19.33 -16.29 -11.76
C GLU A 67 -19.20 -17.35 -12.86
N TYR A 68 -17.98 -17.58 -13.35
CA TYR A 68 -17.71 -18.62 -14.35
C TYR A 68 -17.46 -20.01 -13.76
N GLY A 69 -17.72 -20.22 -12.46
CA GLY A 69 -17.65 -21.53 -11.82
C GLY A 69 -16.26 -22.12 -11.60
N PHE A 70 -15.19 -21.31 -11.74
CA PHE A 70 -13.82 -21.74 -11.45
C PHE A 70 -13.54 -21.86 -9.95
N ARG A 71 -14.25 -21.09 -9.11
CA ARG A 71 -14.12 -21.10 -7.65
C ARG A 71 -15.48 -21.06 -6.96
N LEU A 72 -15.54 -21.61 -5.75
CA LEU A 72 -16.72 -21.50 -4.89
C LEU A 72 -16.88 -20.06 -4.35
N PRO A 73 -18.09 -19.62 -3.98
CA PRO A 73 -18.31 -18.31 -3.38
C PRO A 73 -17.44 -18.02 -2.15
N SER A 74 -17.10 -19.05 -1.36
CA SER A 74 -16.23 -18.93 -0.18
C SER A 74 -14.81 -18.45 -0.50
N ALA A 75 -14.36 -18.55 -1.76
CA ALA A 75 -13.05 -18.04 -2.17
C ALA A 75 -12.96 -16.51 -2.07
N LEU A 76 -14.11 -15.81 -2.06
CA LEU A 76 -14.21 -14.36 -1.88
C LEU A 76 -13.83 -13.91 -0.46
N ASP A 77 -13.88 -14.83 0.52
CA ASP A 77 -13.52 -14.56 1.91
C ASP A 77 -12.01 -14.70 2.14
N ASN A 78 -11.27 -15.30 1.21
CA ASN A 78 -9.82 -15.22 1.17
C ASN A 78 -9.40 -13.93 0.45
N ARG A 79 -9.25 -12.82 1.15
CA ARG A 79 -9.14 -11.48 0.55
C ARG A 79 -8.23 -10.54 1.35
N PRO A 80 -7.76 -9.44 0.75
CA PRO A 80 -7.24 -8.33 1.53
C PRO A 80 -8.28 -7.77 2.50
N LEU A 81 -7.79 -7.12 3.55
CA LEU A 81 -8.63 -6.33 4.44
C LEU A 81 -9.24 -5.16 3.66
N ARG A 82 -10.48 -4.80 4.03
CA ARG A 82 -11.04 -3.50 3.70
C ARG A 82 -10.29 -2.43 4.49
N PHE A 83 -10.37 -1.18 4.03
CA PHE A 83 -9.67 -0.10 4.71
C PHE A 83 -10.13 0.06 6.16
N GLU A 84 -11.44 -0.05 6.40
CA GLU A 84 -12.02 0.06 7.74
C GLU A 84 -11.66 -1.14 8.64
N GLU A 85 -11.39 -2.30 8.05
CA GLU A 85 -10.88 -3.47 8.79
C GLU A 85 -9.41 -3.27 9.17
N PHE A 86 -8.61 -2.75 8.25
CA PHE A 86 -7.23 -2.36 8.50
C PHE A 86 -7.14 -1.29 9.59
N GLU A 87 -7.93 -0.22 9.52
CA GLU A 87 -7.93 0.86 10.52
C GLU A 87 -8.24 0.38 11.94
N ARG A 88 -9.09 -0.66 12.08
CA ARG A 88 -9.39 -1.26 13.39
C ARG A 88 -8.27 -2.14 13.94
N LEU A 89 -7.46 -2.71 13.06
CA LEU A 89 -6.36 -3.62 13.41
C LEU A 89 -5.01 -2.91 13.52
N ALA A 90 -4.86 -1.77 12.84
CA ALA A 90 -3.63 -1.00 12.84
C ALA A 90 -3.33 -0.53 14.28
N PRO A 91 -2.15 -0.86 14.84
CA PRO A 91 -1.76 -0.41 16.16
C PRO A 91 -1.27 1.05 16.09
N GLN A 92 -0.49 1.49 17.08
CA GLN A 92 0.20 2.77 16.98
C GLN A 92 1.01 2.81 15.67
N THR A 93 0.71 3.80 14.83
CA THR A 93 1.20 3.84 13.45
C THR A 93 2.00 5.12 13.22
N ILE A 94 3.18 4.98 12.62
CA ILE A 94 4.02 6.08 12.16
C ILE A 94 3.92 6.14 10.63
N TYR A 95 3.38 7.25 10.12
CA TYR A 95 3.35 7.54 8.69
C TYR A 95 4.63 8.26 8.28
N VAL A 96 5.35 7.72 7.30
CA VAL A 96 6.60 8.30 6.79
C VAL A 96 6.36 8.73 5.35
N SER A 97 6.51 10.02 5.08
CA SER A 97 6.35 10.59 3.75
C SER A 97 6.94 11.99 3.69
N ALA A 98 7.58 12.35 2.58
CA ALA A 98 7.97 13.73 2.31
C ALA A 98 6.76 14.63 1.94
N THR A 99 5.66 14.00 1.50
CA THR A 99 4.42 14.65 1.05
C THR A 99 3.21 13.92 1.63
N PRO A 100 2.96 13.99 2.96
CA PRO A 100 1.87 13.25 3.60
C PRO A 100 0.50 13.62 2.99
N GLY A 101 -0.34 12.60 2.79
CA GLY A 101 -1.68 12.77 2.25
C GLY A 101 -2.70 13.29 3.28
N PRO A 102 -3.95 13.58 2.85
CA PRO A 102 -4.98 14.10 3.73
C PRO A 102 -5.32 13.17 4.91
N TYR A 103 -5.32 11.85 4.67
CA TYR A 103 -5.66 10.86 5.70
C TYR A 103 -4.61 10.87 6.83
N GLU A 104 -3.33 10.91 6.48
CA GLU A 104 -2.24 10.92 7.47
C GLU A 104 -2.24 12.21 8.28
N LEU A 105 -2.49 13.35 7.62
CA LEU A 105 -2.62 14.65 8.29
C LEU A 105 -3.81 14.66 9.25
N GLU A 106 -4.96 14.13 8.84
CA GLU A 106 -6.15 14.04 9.70
C GLU A 106 -5.90 13.11 10.91
N LYS A 107 -5.33 11.93 10.68
CA LYS A 107 -5.07 10.94 11.74
C LYS A 107 -4.00 11.37 12.72
N SER A 108 -2.97 12.07 12.25
CA SER A 108 -1.86 12.52 13.10
C SER A 108 -2.18 13.82 13.84
N GLY A 109 -3.16 14.61 13.37
CA GLY A 109 -3.58 15.85 14.01
C GLY A 109 -2.40 16.82 14.17
N SER A 110 -2.04 17.13 15.43
CA SER A 110 -0.89 18.00 15.75
C SER A 110 0.44 17.26 15.91
N GLU A 111 0.46 15.94 15.85
CA GLU A 111 1.66 15.11 16.09
C GLU A 111 2.46 14.87 14.80
N ILE A 112 2.86 15.96 14.13
CA ILE A 112 3.65 15.93 12.90
C ILE A 112 5.10 16.28 13.23
N ILE A 113 6.04 15.44 12.78
CA ILE A 113 7.47 15.60 13.01
C ILE A 113 8.19 15.79 11.67
N ASP A 114 8.84 16.94 11.50
CA ASP A 114 9.59 17.27 10.30
C ASP A 114 11.08 16.90 10.44
N GLN A 115 11.61 16.14 9.47
CA GLN A 115 13.03 15.85 9.34
C GLN A 115 13.57 16.36 8.00
N VAL A 116 13.93 17.65 7.96
CA VAL A 116 14.41 18.32 6.73
C VAL A 116 15.94 18.31 6.58
N VAL A 117 16.69 18.25 7.69
CA VAL A 117 18.15 18.32 7.65
C VAL A 117 18.72 16.97 7.22
N ARG A 118 19.41 16.93 6.08
CA ARG A 118 20.11 15.75 5.59
C ARG A 118 21.45 15.59 6.30
N PRO A 119 21.83 14.38 6.79
CA PRO A 119 23.13 14.16 7.43
C PRO A 119 24.33 14.50 6.54
N THR A 120 24.16 14.47 5.22
CA THR A 120 25.19 14.80 4.23
C THR A 120 25.38 16.31 4.01
N GLY A 121 24.45 17.14 4.50
CA GLY A 121 24.43 18.58 4.24
C GLY A 121 23.91 18.96 2.84
N LEU A 122 23.38 18.01 2.06
CA LEU A 122 22.79 18.31 0.75
C LEU A 122 21.57 19.24 0.91
N LEU A 123 21.58 20.33 0.15
CA LEU A 123 20.51 21.32 0.09
C LEU A 123 19.43 20.90 -0.91
N ASP A 124 18.23 21.42 -0.73
CA ASP A 124 17.18 21.33 -1.75
C ASP A 124 17.64 22.06 -3.03
N PRO A 125 17.29 21.54 -4.22
CA PRO A 125 17.74 22.12 -5.47
C PRO A 125 17.08 23.48 -5.74
N LEU A 126 17.76 24.33 -6.52
CA LEU A 126 17.17 25.56 -7.04
C LEU A 126 16.11 25.22 -8.10
N ILE A 127 14.99 25.95 -8.08
CA ILE A 127 13.87 25.80 -9.02
C ILE A 127 13.83 27.02 -9.95
N GLU A 128 13.85 26.77 -11.26
CA GLU A 128 13.73 27.81 -12.31
C GLU A 128 12.45 27.59 -13.13
N ILE A 129 11.72 28.68 -13.42
CA ILE A 129 10.52 28.66 -14.28
C ILE A 129 10.89 29.26 -15.63
N ARG A 130 10.73 28.50 -16.72
CA ARG A 130 11.08 28.91 -18.09
C ARG A 130 9.84 28.89 -19.02
N PRO A 131 9.80 29.72 -20.09
CA PRO A 131 8.68 29.71 -21.05
C PRO A 131 8.56 28.40 -21.83
N VAL A 132 7.32 27.99 -22.15
CA VAL A 132 7.02 26.75 -22.88
C VAL A 132 7.51 26.76 -24.34
N SER A 133 7.70 27.93 -24.94
CA SER A 133 7.90 28.11 -26.39
C SER A 133 9.10 27.35 -26.96
N ILE A 134 10.17 27.18 -26.18
CA ILE A 134 11.41 26.51 -26.60
C ILE A 134 11.81 25.36 -25.66
N GLN A 135 10.87 24.84 -24.88
CA GLN A 135 11.16 23.92 -23.76
C GLN A 135 11.96 22.68 -24.14
N VAL A 136 11.75 22.12 -25.35
CA VAL A 136 12.43 20.90 -25.78
C VAL A 136 13.89 21.17 -26.11
N ASP A 137 14.16 22.24 -26.87
CA ASP A 137 15.51 22.64 -27.24
C ASP A 137 16.31 23.12 -26.03
N ASP A 138 15.66 23.86 -25.12
CA ASP A 138 16.24 24.31 -23.86
C ASP A 138 16.63 23.13 -22.96
N LEU A 139 15.72 22.15 -22.77
CA LEU A 139 16.01 20.92 -22.02
C LEU A 139 17.16 20.12 -22.64
N LEU A 140 17.18 19.98 -23.97
CA LEU A 140 18.26 19.27 -24.67
C LEU A 140 19.61 19.97 -24.49
N SER A 141 19.63 21.30 -24.50
CA SER A 141 20.84 22.09 -24.22
C SER A 141 21.35 21.85 -22.80
N GLU A 142 20.49 21.95 -21.79
CA GLU A 142 20.85 21.73 -20.38
C GLU A 142 21.34 20.29 -20.13
N ALA A 143 20.66 19.30 -20.69
CA ALA A 143 21.04 17.89 -20.56
C ALA A 143 22.43 17.62 -21.16
N ARG A 144 22.75 18.19 -22.33
CA ARG A 144 24.07 18.08 -22.96
C ARG A 144 25.15 18.75 -22.11
N GLN A 145 24.90 19.98 -21.65
CA GLN A 145 25.82 20.69 -20.76
C GLN A 145 26.10 19.90 -19.47
N ARG A 146 25.11 19.19 -18.91
CA ARG A 146 25.29 18.35 -17.73
C ARG A 146 26.07 17.08 -18.02
N ALA A 147 25.86 16.45 -19.17
CA ALA A 147 26.58 15.24 -19.59
C ALA A 147 28.06 15.51 -19.90
N ASP A 148 28.38 16.70 -20.43
CA ASP A 148 29.75 17.10 -20.74
C ASP A 148 30.56 17.51 -19.49
N LYS A 149 29.89 17.82 -18.37
CA LYS A 149 30.52 18.04 -17.07
C LYS A 149 30.94 16.70 -16.46
N LYS A 150 32.22 16.35 -16.62
CA LYS A 150 32.89 15.26 -15.87
C LYS A 150 32.85 15.50 -14.36
#